data_AF-A0AAV4ZEV0-F1
#
_entry.id   AF-A0AAV4ZEV0-F1
#
_cell.length_a   1.000
_cell.length_b   1.000
_cell.length_c   1.000
_cell.angle_alpha   90.00
_cell.angle_beta   90.00
_cell.angle_gamma   90.00
#
_symmetry.space_group_name_H-M   'P 1'
#
loop_
_entity.id
_entity.type
_entity.pdbx_description
1 polymer ?
#
loop_
_entity_poly.entity_id
_entity_poly.type
_entity_poly.pdbx_seq_one_letter_code
_entity_poly.pdbx_strand_id
1 'polypeptide(L)'
;MRRAADRRQDRYAIETLSYSPTRLVKLGRRKVAMLFQPAEAGAPWQLYPNPDAFPGLGFEGLPAPLRPEFMSFPDLAAVEDFLGIGKASARAAMPLAA
;
A
#
# COMPACT_ATOMS: atom_id res chain seq x y z
N MET A 1 -9.08 -28.89 -2.77
CA MET A 1 -7.79 -28.17 -2.88
C MET A 1 -8.02 -26.66 -2.81
N ARG A 2 -7.23 -25.96 -1.98
CA ARG A 2 -6.88 -24.51 -1.99
C ARG A 2 -8.01 -23.46 -2.05
N ARG A 3 -8.58 -23.06 -0.90
CA ARG A 3 -9.28 -21.75 -0.71
C ARG A 3 -9.07 -21.11 0.68
N ALA A 4 -7.94 -21.39 1.34
CA ALA A 4 -7.62 -20.78 2.64
C ALA A 4 -6.37 -19.88 2.61
N ALA A 5 -5.59 -19.92 1.52
CA ALA A 5 -4.34 -19.15 1.40
C ALA A 5 -4.53 -17.75 0.80
N ASP A 6 -5.72 -17.43 0.27
CA ASP A 6 -5.95 -16.21 -0.53
C ASP A 6 -6.17 -14.97 0.36
N ARG A 7 -7.05 -15.08 1.37
CA ARG A 7 -7.42 -13.94 2.24
C ARG A 7 -6.28 -13.33 3.08
N ARG A 8 -5.18 -14.05 3.29
CA ARG A 8 -4.00 -13.51 3.98
C ARG A 8 -2.99 -12.85 3.04
N GLN A 9 -3.14 -13.02 1.72
CA GLN A 9 -2.20 -12.52 0.72
C GLN A 9 -2.59 -11.16 0.11
N ASP A 10 -3.80 -10.66 0.33
CA ASP A 10 -4.22 -9.30 -0.07
C ASP A 10 -3.97 -8.24 1.02
N ARG A 11 -2.82 -8.30 1.70
CA ARG A 11 -2.42 -7.23 2.61
C ARG A 11 -1.30 -6.41 2.01
N TYR A 12 -1.46 -5.10 2.07
CA TYR A 12 -0.40 -4.17 1.72
C TYR A 12 0.75 -4.26 2.72
N ALA A 13 1.97 -4.11 2.23
CA ALA A 13 3.17 -4.01 3.04
C ALA A 13 4.13 -3.00 2.40
N ILE A 14 4.82 -2.22 3.22
CA ILE A 14 5.89 -1.32 2.79
C ILE A 14 7.22 -1.98 3.12
N GLU A 15 8.04 -2.21 2.10
CA GLU A 15 9.39 -2.74 2.22
C GLU A 15 10.40 -1.62 1.99
N THR A 16 11.26 -1.39 2.97
CA THR A 16 12.35 -0.40 2.84
C THR A 16 13.59 -1.10 2.28
N LEU A 17 14.17 -0.54 1.22
CA LEU A 17 15.40 -1.06 0.62
C LEU A 17 16.61 -0.50 1.37
N SER A 18 17.52 -1.36 1.82
CA SER A 18 18.69 -0.92 2.61
C SER A 18 19.65 0.01 1.85
N TYR A 19 19.56 0.05 0.53
CA TYR A 19 20.45 0.80 -0.37
C TYR A 19 19.75 1.96 -1.10
N SER A 20 18.46 2.23 -0.83
CA SER A 20 17.71 3.29 -1.51
C SER A 20 16.73 3.97 -0.55
N PRO A 21 16.56 5.30 -0.63
CA PRO A 21 15.51 6.00 0.11
C PRO A 21 14.10 5.63 -0.42
N THR A 22 14.00 5.04 -1.61
CA THR A 22 12.74 4.57 -2.18
C THR A 22 12.29 3.29 -1.50
N ARG A 23 11.04 3.29 -1.06
CA ARG A 23 10.36 2.15 -0.45
C ARG A 23 9.46 1.48 -1.49
N LEU A 24 9.27 0.17 -1.36
CA LEU A 24 8.41 -0.61 -2.26
C LEU A 24 7.12 -0.98 -1.54
N VAL A 25 6.00 -0.76 -2.20
CA VAL A 25 4.69 -1.22 -1.72
C VAL A 25 4.37 -2.54 -2.40
N LYS A 26 4.10 -3.56 -1.59
CA LYS A 26 3.73 -4.90 -2.02
C LYS A 26 2.29 -5.20 -1.62
N LEU A 27 1.57 -5.91 -2.48
CA LEU A 27 0.33 -6.60 -2.13
C LEU A 27 0.62 -8.10 -2.18
N GLY A 28 0.71 -8.73 -1.01
CA GLY A 28 1.19 -10.11 -0.89
C GLY A 28 2.62 -10.27 -1.39
N ARG A 29 2.79 -10.98 -2.51
CA ARG A 29 4.12 -11.21 -3.14
C ARG A 29 4.43 -10.27 -4.30
N ARG A 30 3.46 -9.48 -4.77
CA ARG A 30 3.59 -8.63 -5.95
C ARG A 30 3.95 -7.20 -5.53
N LYS A 31 4.94 -6.61 -6.19
CA LYS A 31 5.23 -5.17 -6.09
C LYS A 31 4.16 -4.43 -6.88
N VAL A 32 3.46 -3.50 -6.25
CA VAL A 32 2.32 -2.78 -6.86
C VAL A 32 2.54 -1.27 -6.91
N ALA A 33 3.36 -0.71 -6.03
CA ALA A 33 3.69 0.71 -6.07
C ALA A 33 5.11 0.97 -5.52
N MET A 34 5.64 2.14 -5.84
CA MET A 34 6.85 2.71 -5.29
C MET A 34 6.47 3.90 -4.42
N LEU A 35 7.07 3.99 -3.24
CA LEU A 35 6.87 5.07 -2.29
C LEU A 35 8.18 5.84 -2.18
N PHE A 36 8.14 7.11 -2.57
CA PHE A 36 9.28 8.01 -2.54
C PHE A 36 9.23 8.85 -1.27
N GLN A 37 10.32 8.77 -0.50
CA GLN A 37 10.53 9.68 0.62
C GLN A 37 10.77 11.10 0.08
N PRO A 38 10.23 12.14 0.74
CA PRO A 38 10.51 13.52 0.37
C PRO A 38 12.02 13.82 0.43
N ALA A 39 12.50 14.63 -0.53
CA ALA A 39 13.89 15.09 -0.57
C ALA A 39 14.20 16.14 0.51
N GLU A 40 13.19 16.89 0.94
CA GLU A 40 13.30 17.94 1.96
C GLU A 40 12.38 17.65 3.15
N ALA A 41 12.78 18.09 4.34
CA ALA A 41 11.95 17.97 5.52
C ALA A 41 10.67 18.82 5.37
N GLY A 42 9.51 18.19 5.47
CA GLY A 42 8.20 18.85 5.31
C GLY A 42 7.59 18.75 3.90
N ALA A 43 8.33 18.23 2.92
CA ALA A 43 7.74 17.90 1.62
C ALA A 43 6.89 16.62 1.70
N PRO A 44 5.89 16.44 0.81
CA PRO A 44 5.00 15.30 0.84
C PRO A 44 5.70 14.01 0.37
N TRP A 45 5.28 12.90 0.95
CA TRP A 45 5.55 11.55 0.45
C TRP A 45 4.78 11.32 -0.84
N GLN A 46 5.41 10.67 -1.81
CA GLN A 46 4.81 10.40 -3.11
C GLN A 46 4.67 8.91 -3.33
N LEU A 47 3.44 8.46 -3.56
CA LEU A 47 3.11 7.08 -3.88
C LEU A 47 2.76 6.98 -5.36
N TYR A 48 3.49 6.14 -6.09
CA TYR A 48 3.31 5.93 -7.51
C TYR A 48 3.06 4.44 -7.80
N PRO A 49 1.94 4.07 -8.42
CA PRO A 49 1.75 2.71 -8.90
C PRO A 49 2.86 2.32 -9.86
N ASN A 50 3.37 1.09 -9.73
CA ASN A 50 4.45 0.64 -10.57
C ASN A 50 3.91 0.23 -11.96
N PRO A 51 4.19 0.96 -13.06
CA PRO A 51 3.71 0.59 -14.39
C PRO A 51 4.29 -0.75 -14.86
N ASP A 52 5.50 -1.14 -14.43
CA ASP A 52 6.03 -2.48 -14.74
C ASP A 52 5.21 -3.60 -14.10
N ALA A 53 4.48 -3.30 -13.02
CA ALA A 53 3.58 -4.24 -12.40
C ALA A 53 2.23 -4.30 -13.12
N PHE A 54 1.83 -3.30 -13.90
CA PHE A 54 0.52 -3.24 -14.57
C PHE A 54 0.70 -2.91 -16.06
N PRO A 55 0.53 -3.90 -16.97
CA PRO A 55 0.68 -3.64 -18.39
C PRO A 55 -0.39 -2.65 -18.89
N GLY A 56 0.04 -1.64 -19.64
CA GLY A 56 -0.84 -0.67 -20.32
C GLY A 56 -1.00 0.68 -19.59
N LEU A 57 -1.28 1.73 -20.37
CA LEU A 57 -1.42 3.11 -19.88
C LEU A 57 -2.59 3.33 -18.90
N GLY A 58 -3.55 2.39 -18.85
CA GLY A 58 -4.74 2.48 -18.00
C GLY A 58 -4.59 1.88 -16.61
N PHE A 59 -3.45 1.25 -16.28
CA PHE A 59 -3.25 0.51 -15.03
C PHE A 59 -4.40 -0.48 -14.75
N GLU A 60 -4.83 -1.24 -15.76
CA GLU A 60 -5.92 -2.19 -15.60
C GLU A 60 -5.59 -3.25 -14.51
N GLY A 61 -6.54 -3.48 -13.60
CA GLY A 61 -6.35 -4.40 -12.47
C GLY A 61 -5.55 -3.82 -11.30
N LEU A 62 -5.38 -2.49 -11.23
CA LEU A 62 -4.83 -1.80 -10.07
C LEU A 62 -5.65 -2.11 -8.81
N PRO A 63 -5.04 -2.65 -7.74
CA PRO A 63 -5.77 -2.99 -6.53
C PRO A 63 -6.18 -1.72 -5.79
N ALA A 64 -7.43 -1.66 -5.34
CA ALA A 64 -7.89 -0.60 -4.46
C ALA A 64 -7.03 -0.58 -3.16
N PRO A 65 -6.64 0.59 -2.63
CA PRO A 65 -7.13 1.93 -2.98
C PRO A 65 -6.24 2.71 -3.97
N LEU A 66 -5.22 2.07 -4.57
CA LEU A 66 -4.31 2.74 -5.48
C LEU A 66 -5.07 3.37 -6.68
N ARG A 67 -4.52 4.45 -7.22
CA ARG A 67 -5.01 5.15 -8.41
C ARG A 67 -3.88 5.28 -9.44
N PRO A 68 -4.16 5.33 -10.75
CA PRO A 68 -3.15 5.47 -11.81
C PRO A 68 -2.37 6.79 -11.79
N GLU A 69 -2.67 7.69 -10.85
CA GLU A 69 -2.09 9.01 -10.71
C GLU A 69 -1.06 9.03 -9.57
N PHE A 70 -0.19 10.03 -9.57
CA PHE A 70 0.67 10.30 -8.41
C PHE A 70 -0.18 10.72 -7.22
N MET A 71 -0.05 9.99 -6.12
CA MET A 71 -0.73 10.30 -4.88
C MET A 71 0.27 10.93 -3.90
N SER A 72 -0.10 12.06 -3.31
CA SER A 72 0.73 12.78 -2.35
C SER A 72 0.17 12.66 -0.94
N PHE A 73 1.05 12.42 0.02
CA PHE A 73 0.71 12.23 1.43
C PHE A 73 1.59 13.11 2.32
N PRO A 74 1.08 13.62 3.44
CA PRO A 74 1.85 14.49 4.34
C PRO A 74 3.00 13.74 5.04
N ASP A 75 2.81 12.46 5.36
CA ASP A 75 3.76 11.64 6.09
C ASP A 75 3.57 10.15 5.76
N LEU A 76 4.48 9.32 6.28
CA LEU A 76 4.42 7.87 6.09
C LEU A 76 3.18 7.23 6.74
N ALA A 77 2.70 7.76 7.87
CA ALA A 77 1.55 7.18 8.57
C ALA A 77 0.25 7.37 7.77
N ALA A 78 0.11 8.49 7.06
CA ALA A 78 -0.98 8.72 6.13
C ALA A 78 -0.96 7.73 4.94
N VAL A 79 0.23 7.36 4.46
CA VAL A 79 0.39 6.31 3.44
C VAL A 79 -0.02 4.95 4.01
N GLU A 80 0.39 4.64 5.25
CA GLU A 80 0.03 3.40 5.92
C GLU A 80 -1.49 3.28 6.15
N ASP A 81 -2.16 4.33 6.64
CA ASP A 81 -3.62 4.31 6.81
C ASP A 81 -4.34 4.19 5.46
N PHE A 82 -3.88 4.92 4.43
CA PHE A 82 -4.43 4.81 3.08
C PHE A 82 -4.34 3.38 2.55
N LEU A 83 -3.20 2.70 2.73
CA LEU A 83 -3.01 1.32 2.32
C LEU A 83 -3.63 0.30 3.30
N GLY A 84 -4.21 0.75 4.42
CA GLY A 84 -4.74 -0.13 5.47
C GLY A 84 -3.67 -0.94 6.21
N ILE A 85 -2.41 -0.50 6.16
CA ILE A 85 -1.27 -1.09 6.87
C ILE A 85 -1.35 -0.64 8.34
N GLY A 86 -1.26 -1.58 9.28
CA GLY A 86 -1.39 -1.28 10.72
C GLY A 86 -2.81 -1.42 11.30
N LYS A 87 -3.87 -1.45 10.47
CA LYS A 87 -5.23 -1.87 10.89
C LYS A 87 -5.38 -3.39 10.89
N ALA A 88 -4.53 -4.09 11.63
CA ALA A 88 -4.81 -5.46 12.02
C ALA A 88 -5.41 -5.46 13.43
N SER A 89 -6.74 -5.51 13.49
CA SER A 89 -7.57 -5.78 14.68
C SER A 89 -8.11 -4.59 15.49
N ALA A 90 -8.97 -3.79 14.87
CA ALA A 90 -10.25 -3.46 15.52
C ALA A 90 -11.35 -4.26 14.81
N ARG A 91 -11.31 -5.59 14.97
CA ARG A 91 -12.49 -6.40 14.72
C ARG A 91 -13.55 -5.86 15.65
N ALA A 92 -14.60 -5.29 15.06
CA ALA A 92 -15.84 -4.87 15.69
C ALA A 92 -16.01 -5.39 17.13
N ALA A 93 -15.71 -4.55 18.12
CA ALA A 93 -16.37 -4.66 19.40
C ALA A 93 -17.80 -4.16 19.16
N MET A 94 -18.65 -5.02 18.58
CA MET A 94 -20.09 -4.84 18.76
C MET A 94 -20.33 -4.94 20.26
N PRO A 95 -20.98 -3.96 20.91
CA PRO A 95 -21.46 -4.16 22.26
C PRO A 95 -22.49 -5.29 22.19
N LEU A 96 -22.10 -6.50 22.61
CA LEU A 96 -23.06 -7.54 22.92
C LEU A 96 -23.74 -7.09 24.20
N ALA A 97 -25.05 -6.81 24.08
CA ALA A 97 -25.94 -6.44 25.15
C ALA A 97 -25.78 -7.34 26.38
N ALA A 98 -25.84 -6.72 27.56
CA ALA A 98 -26.25 -7.33 28.81
C ALA A 98 -27.23 -6.37 29.49
#